data_AF-A0A7C2P6Q4-F1
#
_entry.id   AF-A0A7C2P6Q4-F1
#
_cell.length_a   1.000
_cell.length_b   1.000
_cell.length_c   1.000
_cell.angle_alpha   90.00
_cell.angle_beta   90.00
_cell.angle_gamma   90.00
#
_symmetry.space_group_name_H-M   'P 1'
#
loop_
_entity.id
_entity.type
_entity.pdbx_description
1 polymer ?
#
loop_
_entity_poly.entity_id
_entity_poly.type
_entity_poly.pdbx_seq_one_letter_code
_entity_poly.pdbx_strand_id
1 'polypeptide(L)'
;MHARRARRRHVDDRHADGSGQRSRRRLRSGEGRRHGRRRARRDARQRLRDGVVERCAARRRRRGATHRAPGSAGRGGRRLQRRWPRRPRRRHRVRARRSAVHERCRPREPGPALVRDAPQGLGGEALTADVAVADFDLDGDLDVASAAGSGAPDRIFSNAAGTFTSISLGNAGVESRAVAAGDVNGDSFPDLVFANPGTSMVLLNNGAGTAFTAGGGVGPHDARDVLLVDLLADPLPELVIASGDGDAAVYRNASGAFVLATTLATGPTSAVGTGDFNADGRADLVFARGTAAPPAVPSSLVWLNTAGAASAFFAADELGAAETAGLLVRDFNLDSRADVLALNGYGIRFFTDAGAGNGTFALHPQQLATPGARAAAAGNFNHDDRVDLAVVGNGVSLFFDDGSGNFGQADSNPPTIQLRGDATVNVTIDATYSDAGATATDAEDGDITSRIVVVNPVDTTVLGSYTVTYSVTDLSGNAATPVTRTVNVQPQPAAIEGGGGALALEALALLLLALLRTTLANAAQGSGEPLPVRLRQATTRCHSVLRSNM
;
A
#
# COMPACT_ATOMS: atom_id res chain seq x y z
N MET A 1 -42.35 -49.30 25.13
CA MET A 1 -43.35 -49.27 26.23
C MET A 1 -43.86 -47.83 26.40
N HIS A 2 -44.96 -47.62 27.14
CA HIS A 2 -45.66 -46.37 27.52
C HIS A 2 -45.05 -45.02 27.06
N ALA A 3 -45.68 -44.24 26.17
CA ALA A 3 -46.94 -43.46 26.30
C ALA A 3 -46.70 -42.02 26.84
N ARG A 4 -46.87 -40.98 26.00
CA ARG A 4 -48.07 -40.09 25.91
C ARG A 4 -48.41 -39.42 27.26
N ARG A 5 -48.52 -38.08 27.38
CA ARG A 5 -49.30 -37.15 26.53
C ARG A 5 -48.99 -35.68 26.85
N ALA A 6 -49.25 -34.75 25.93
CA ALA A 6 -49.21 -33.29 26.16
C ALA A 6 -50.60 -32.67 26.41
N ARG A 7 -50.68 -31.42 26.91
CA ARG A 7 -51.79 -30.48 26.61
C ARG A 7 -51.51 -29.01 26.93
N ARG A 8 -52.14 -28.10 26.15
CA ARG A 8 -52.18 -26.63 26.31
C ARG A 8 -53.46 -26.16 27.03
N ARG A 9 -53.41 -24.97 27.65
CA ARG A 9 -54.44 -23.90 27.86
C ARG A 9 -53.70 -22.75 28.58
N HIS A 10 -53.69 -21.46 28.23
CA HIS A 10 -54.54 -20.54 27.43
C HIS A 10 -55.79 -20.03 28.19
N VAL A 11 -56.19 -18.75 27.94
CA VAL A 11 -57.24 -17.93 28.64
C VAL A 11 -56.73 -17.35 29.99
N ASP A 12 -56.84 -16.06 30.35
CA ASP A 12 -57.49 -14.87 29.74
C ASP A 12 -56.82 -13.51 30.14
N ASP A 13 -57.17 -12.42 29.44
CA ASP A 13 -56.91 -11.01 29.80
C ASP A 13 -57.78 -10.49 30.97
N ARG A 14 -57.34 -9.42 31.68
CA ARG A 14 -58.16 -8.23 32.04
C ARG A 14 -57.32 -6.97 32.33
N HIS A 15 -57.79 -5.81 31.84
CA HIS A 15 -57.38 -4.48 32.33
C HIS A 15 -58.03 -4.14 33.69
N ALA A 16 -57.35 -3.29 34.48
CA ALA A 16 -57.98 -2.33 35.39
C ALA A 16 -57.06 -1.11 35.60
N ASP A 17 -57.64 0.09 35.59
CA ASP A 17 -56.95 1.37 35.80
C ASP A 17 -56.90 1.74 37.30
N GLY A 18 -55.98 2.63 37.72
CA GLY A 18 -55.76 2.89 39.16
C GLY A 18 -54.73 3.98 39.49
N SER A 19 -55.10 5.26 39.31
CA SER A 19 -54.21 6.39 39.62
C SER A 19 -54.04 6.68 41.12
N GLY A 20 -52.85 7.15 41.53
CA GLY A 20 -52.54 7.58 42.91
C GLY A 20 -51.46 8.67 42.94
N GLN A 21 -51.69 9.75 43.69
CA GLN A 21 -50.84 10.96 43.69
C GLN A 21 -49.93 11.11 44.93
N ARG A 22 -48.80 11.82 44.71
CA ARG A 22 -47.91 12.45 45.72
C ARG A 22 -47.02 11.45 46.50
N SER A 23 -45.87 11.84 47.07
CA SER A 23 -45.41 13.21 47.41
C SER A 23 -43.93 13.48 47.10
N ARG A 24 -43.59 14.77 46.91
CA ARG A 24 -42.21 15.25 46.78
C ARG A 24 -41.56 15.39 48.17
N ARG A 25 -40.29 15.01 48.32
CA ARG A 25 -39.37 15.66 49.28
C ARG A 25 -37.99 15.85 48.66
N ARG A 26 -37.37 17.01 48.93
CA ARG A 26 -36.02 17.37 48.44
C ARG A 26 -34.98 17.12 49.54
N LEU A 27 -33.79 16.69 49.15
CA LEU A 27 -32.54 17.12 49.76
C LEU A 27 -31.58 17.57 48.66
N ARG A 28 -30.80 18.63 48.91
CA ARG A 28 -29.94 19.28 47.91
C ARG A 28 -28.71 19.87 48.60
N SER A 29 -27.58 19.16 48.57
CA SER A 29 -26.27 19.67 48.99
C SER A 29 -25.17 18.67 48.61
N GLY A 30 -24.11 19.12 47.94
CA GLY A 30 -22.95 18.25 47.64
C GLY A 30 -21.90 18.88 46.74
N GLU A 31 -22.26 19.18 45.49
CA GLU A 31 -21.27 19.42 44.44
C GLU A 31 -21.17 20.89 44.01
N GLY A 32 -20.09 21.54 44.45
CA GLY A 32 -19.79 22.94 44.08
C GLY A 32 -18.38 23.43 44.40
N ARG A 33 -17.44 22.54 44.78
CA ARG A 33 -16.09 22.93 45.25
C ARG A 33 -14.89 22.19 44.65
N ARG A 34 -15.09 21.16 43.80
CA ARG A 34 -13.97 20.39 43.20
C ARG A 34 -13.45 20.94 41.86
N HIS A 35 -14.28 21.59 41.03
CA HIS A 35 -13.82 22.11 39.72
C HIS A 35 -12.95 23.38 39.79
N GLY A 36 -13.23 24.31 40.71
CA GLY A 36 -12.48 25.58 40.80
C GLY A 36 -10.97 25.43 41.04
N ARG A 37 -10.54 24.36 41.73
CA ARG A 37 -9.12 24.11 42.05
C ARG A 37 -8.32 23.45 40.92
N ARG A 38 -8.95 22.91 39.86
CA ARG A 38 -8.22 22.34 38.70
C ARG A 38 -7.87 23.39 37.64
N ARG A 39 -8.76 24.35 37.34
CA ARG A 39 -8.47 25.44 36.35
C ARG A 39 -7.28 26.31 36.79
N ALA A 40 -7.28 26.80 38.03
CA ALA A 40 -6.20 27.64 38.57
C ALA A 40 -4.79 26.99 38.55
N ARG A 41 -4.69 25.65 38.43
CA ARG A 41 -3.40 24.93 38.26
C ARG A 41 -2.96 24.76 36.80
N ARG A 42 -3.85 24.91 35.80
CA ARG A 42 -3.45 25.02 34.38
C ARG A 42 -2.93 26.42 34.07
N ASP A 43 -3.66 27.47 34.49
CA ASP A 43 -3.30 28.87 34.18
C ASP A 43 -1.93 29.28 34.75
N ALA A 44 -1.54 28.70 35.89
CA ALA A 44 -0.23 28.89 36.51
C ALA A 44 0.91 28.14 35.77
N ARG A 45 0.62 27.07 35.02
CA ARG A 45 1.61 26.36 34.17
C ARG A 45 1.77 27.04 32.80
N GLN A 46 0.71 27.63 32.25
CA GLN A 46 0.78 28.37 30.99
C GLN A 46 1.73 29.58 31.11
N ARG A 47 1.55 30.39 32.17
CA ARG A 47 2.36 31.58 32.46
C ARG A 47 3.85 31.31 32.77
N LEU A 48 4.26 30.04 32.86
CA LEU A 48 5.68 29.64 32.95
C LEU A 48 6.28 29.20 31.61
N ARG A 49 5.47 28.90 30.59
CA ARG A 49 5.95 28.66 29.21
C ARG A 49 6.10 29.98 28.45
N ASP A 50 5.14 30.88 28.59
CA ASP A 50 5.11 32.16 27.88
C ASP A 50 6.24 33.13 28.31
N GLY A 51 6.93 32.85 29.43
CA GLY A 51 8.03 33.66 29.97
C GLY A 51 9.42 33.41 29.36
N VAL A 52 9.56 32.48 28.41
CA VAL A 52 10.87 32.02 27.87
C VAL A 52 11.21 32.61 26.49
N VAL A 53 10.22 33.15 25.76
CA VAL A 53 10.39 33.56 24.36
C VAL A 53 11.11 34.92 24.19
N GLU A 54 11.12 35.79 25.21
CA GLU A 54 11.89 37.05 25.21
C GLU A 54 13.33 36.90 25.77
N ARG A 55 14.19 36.10 25.11
CA ARG A 55 15.65 36.23 25.31
C ARG A 55 16.61 35.77 24.20
N CYS A 56 16.16 35.56 22.95
CA CYS A 56 17.03 35.06 21.86
C CYS A 56 17.49 36.08 20.80
N ALA A 57 17.30 37.40 21.01
CA ALA A 57 17.53 38.42 19.97
C ALA A 57 18.81 39.29 20.12
N ALA A 58 19.87 38.85 20.81
CA ALA A 58 21.02 39.72 21.07
C ALA A 58 22.42 39.07 21.27
N ARG A 59 22.88 38.10 20.43
CA ARG A 59 24.26 37.54 20.61
C ARG A 59 25.06 37.00 19.40
N ARG A 60 24.97 37.60 18.20
CA ARG A 60 25.93 37.35 17.09
C ARG A 60 26.46 38.60 16.36
N ARG A 61 27.28 39.42 17.05
CA ARG A 61 28.35 40.23 16.41
C ARG A 61 29.58 40.33 17.32
N ARG A 62 30.78 40.33 16.71
CA ARG A 62 32.13 40.48 17.31
C ARG A 62 32.63 39.32 18.20
N ARG A 63 33.35 38.37 17.59
CA ARG A 63 34.59 37.84 18.18
C ARG A 63 35.73 38.83 17.87
N GLY A 64 36.70 38.99 18.77
CA GLY A 64 37.89 39.80 18.51
C GLY A 64 38.73 40.14 19.76
N ALA A 65 39.90 39.50 19.89
CA ALA A 65 41.05 39.86 20.72
C ALA A 65 40.88 39.95 22.27
N THR A 66 41.15 38.81 22.90
CA THR A 66 41.94 38.59 24.14
C THR A 66 42.82 39.73 24.69
N HIS A 67 42.79 39.95 26.02
CA HIS A 67 43.92 40.19 26.97
C HIS A 67 43.42 40.87 28.28
N ARG A 68 44.06 40.79 29.46
CA ARG A 68 45.03 39.85 30.09
C ARG A 68 45.01 40.10 31.62
N ALA A 69 45.58 39.22 32.44
CA ALA A 69 45.86 39.49 33.86
C ALA A 69 46.96 40.57 34.04
N PRO A 70 47.03 41.27 35.20
CA PRO A 70 47.97 42.39 35.44
C PRO A 70 49.38 41.94 35.84
N GLY A 71 50.40 42.76 35.57
CA GLY A 71 51.79 42.51 36.03
C GLY A 71 52.91 43.36 35.39
N SER A 72 53.09 44.60 35.87
CA SER A 72 54.34 45.41 35.96
C SER A 72 55.40 45.53 34.82
N ALA A 73 55.83 46.79 34.61
CA ALA A 73 57.16 47.29 34.12
C ALA A 73 57.52 47.23 32.61
N GLY A 74 58.32 48.22 32.11
CA GLY A 74 59.06 48.05 30.83
C GLY A 74 59.27 49.19 29.79
N ARG A 75 59.31 50.50 30.12
CA ARG A 75 59.87 51.65 29.34
C ARG A 75 59.96 51.63 27.76
N GLY A 76 59.22 52.55 27.10
CA GLY A 76 59.61 53.26 25.84
C GLY A 76 59.33 52.58 24.48
N GLY A 77 59.23 53.26 23.32
CA GLY A 77 59.12 54.71 23.02
C GLY A 77 59.17 55.05 21.50
N ARG A 78 58.72 56.27 21.09
CA ARG A 78 58.73 56.89 19.72
C ARG A 78 57.63 56.39 18.73
N ARG A 79 56.65 57.24 18.32
CA ARG A 79 56.58 58.20 17.16
C ARG A 79 56.37 57.53 15.78
N LEU A 80 55.16 57.55 15.19
CA LEU A 80 54.51 58.62 14.37
C LEU A 80 54.85 58.61 12.85
N GLN A 81 53.84 58.41 11.98
CA GLN A 81 53.33 59.43 11.02
C GLN A 81 52.12 58.93 10.18
N ARG A 82 51.43 59.85 9.47
CA ARG A 82 50.32 59.61 8.51
C ARG A 82 50.68 60.18 7.14
N ARG A 83 50.12 59.65 6.03
CA ARG A 83 49.92 60.39 4.77
C ARG A 83 48.80 59.81 3.88
N TRP A 84 48.11 60.71 3.18
CA TRP A 84 47.22 60.56 2.00
C TRP A 84 47.96 61.27 0.82
N PRO A 85 47.57 61.28 -0.50
CA PRO A 85 46.19 61.55 -0.99
C PRO A 85 45.79 61.15 -2.46
N ARG A 86 44.65 61.71 -2.93
CA ARG A 86 44.22 62.09 -4.32
C ARG A 86 43.32 61.14 -5.17
N ARG A 87 42.47 61.80 -5.98
CA ARG A 87 41.62 61.33 -7.12
C ARG A 87 42.08 62.04 -8.42
N PRO A 88 41.67 61.64 -9.64
CA PRO A 88 40.44 62.17 -10.30
C PRO A 88 39.76 61.11 -11.24
N ARG A 89 38.83 61.32 -12.20
CA ARG A 89 38.02 62.45 -12.75
C ARG A 89 36.50 62.11 -12.68
N ARG A 90 35.76 62.12 -13.81
CA ARG A 90 34.34 61.70 -14.05
C ARG A 90 34.14 61.44 -15.56
N ARG A 91 33.14 60.64 -15.96
CA ARG A 91 32.14 60.94 -17.03
C ARG A 91 30.84 60.17 -16.77
N HIS A 92 29.69 60.72 -17.19
CA HIS A 92 28.37 60.09 -17.05
C HIS A 92 27.90 59.48 -18.38
N ARG A 93 27.16 58.37 -18.32
CA ARG A 93 26.04 58.06 -19.22
C ARG A 93 24.94 57.37 -18.41
N VAL A 94 23.69 57.74 -18.65
CA VAL A 94 22.52 57.13 -17.99
C VAL A 94 22.06 55.94 -18.82
N ARG A 95 21.85 54.79 -18.17
CA ARG A 95 21.02 53.68 -18.65
C ARG A 95 20.22 53.13 -17.47
N ALA A 96 19.00 52.67 -17.73
CA ALA A 96 18.06 52.25 -16.71
C ALA A 96 18.57 51.02 -15.92
N ARG A 97 18.38 51.03 -14.59
CA ARG A 97 18.61 49.85 -13.75
C ARG A 97 17.41 48.90 -13.84
N ARG A 98 17.50 47.88 -14.69
CA ARG A 98 16.83 46.60 -14.37
C ARG A 98 17.65 45.94 -13.27
N SER A 99 17.07 45.74 -12.09
CA SER A 99 17.78 45.21 -10.92
C SER A 99 17.84 43.68 -10.96
N ALA A 100 18.61 43.14 -11.90
CA ALA A 100 18.88 41.71 -11.98
C ALA A 100 19.86 41.28 -10.88
N VAL A 101 19.33 41.00 -9.69
CA VAL A 101 20.07 40.26 -8.67
C VAL A 101 20.09 38.79 -9.12
N HIS A 102 21.14 38.40 -9.84
CA HIS A 102 21.50 37.00 -9.93
C HIS A 102 21.99 36.54 -8.55
N GLU A 103 21.07 36.05 -7.73
CA GLU A 103 21.44 35.07 -6.71
C GLU A 103 22.01 33.87 -7.46
N ARG A 104 23.34 33.76 -7.46
CA ARG A 104 24.00 32.55 -7.89
C ARG A 104 23.59 31.48 -6.89
N CYS A 105 22.76 30.54 -7.31
CA CYS A 105 22.55 29.30 -6.59
C CYS A 105 23.94 28.73 -6.27
N ARG A 106 24.31 28.76 -4.99
CA ARG A 106 25.28 27.79 -4.50
C ARG A 106 24.62 26.43 -4.67
N PRO A 107 25.36 25.37 -5.05
CA PRO A 107 24.89 24.03 -4.76
C PRO A 107 24.43 23.98 -3.29
N ARG A 108 23.34 23.28 -2.99
CA ARG A 108 23.09 22.86 -1.60
C ARG A 108 24.38 22.19 -1.13
N GLU A 109 24.86 22.54 0.06
CA GLU A 109 25.86 21.71 0.72
C GLU A 109 25.26 20.29 0.80
N PRO A 110 25.99 19.23 0.40
CA PRO A 110 25.45 17.89 0.50
C PRO A 110 25.03 17.64 1.94
N GLY A 111 23.84 17.08 2.13
CA GLY A 111 23.33 16.74 3.46
C GLY A 111 24.31 15.81 4.20
N PRO A 112 24.17 15.68 5.53
CA PRO A 112 24.95 14.71 6.29
C PRO A 112 24.83 13.34 5.61
N ALA A 113 25.97 12.72 5.27
CA ALA A 113 25.97 11.40 4.63
C ALA A 113 25.25 10.41 5.54
N LEU A 114 24.12 9.88 5.04
CA LEU A 114 23.09 9.16 5.81
C LEU A 114 23.58 7.85 6.44
N VAL A 115 24.64 7.26 5.90
CA VAL A 115 25.36 6.13 6.50
C VAL A 115 26.85 6.45 6.39
N ARG A 116 27.58 6.38 7.51
CA ARG A 116 29.01 6.71 7.58
C ARG A 116 29.92 5.48 7.67
N ASP A 117 29.41 4.42 8.27
CA ASP A 117 30.13 3.20 8.58
C ASP A 117 29.48 2.03 7.81
N ALA A 118 30.27 1.01 7.46
CA ALA A 118 29.74 -0.14 6.73
C ALA A 118 28.77 -0.95 7.62
N PRO A 119 27.65 -1.48 7.08
CA PRO A 119 26.70 -2.25 7.86
C PRO A 119 27.35 -3.51 8.46
N GLN A 120 27.17 -3.71 9.76
CA GLN A 120 27.65 -4.89 10.46
C GLN A 120 26.70 -6.07 10.22
N GLY A 121 27.22 -7.16 9.66
CA GLY A 121 26.51 -8.43 9.66
C GLY A 121 26.58 -9.07 11.04
N LEU A 122 25.45 -9.26 11.71
CA LEU A 122 25.38 -9.90 13.04
C LEU A 122 25.68 -11.42 12.97
N GLY A 123 25.51 -12.03 11.80
CA GLY A 123 25.70 -13.45 11.56
C GLY A 123 24.44 -14.29 11.81
N GLY A 124 24.54 -15.59 11.56
CA GLY A 124 23.43 -16.55 11.64
C GLY A 124 23.75 -17.78 10.81
N GLU A 125 23.12 -18.92 11.14
CA GLU A 125 23.35 -20.21 10.46
C GLU A 125 22.21 -20.60 9.50
N ALA A 126 21.18 -19.76 9.39
CA ALA A 126 19.99 -19.98 8.57
C ALA A 126 19.38 -18.67 8.05
N LEU A 127 18.27 -18.78 7.33
CA LEU A 127 17.46 -17.65 6.89
C LEU A 127 16.68 -17.08 8.08
N THR A 128 17.01 -15.86 8.50
CA THR A 128 16.14 -15.08 9.38
C THR A 128 14.81 -14.80 8.66
N ALA A 129 13.69 -15.14 9.30
CA ALA A 129 12.36 -14.82 8.80
C ALA A 129 11.95 -13.39 9.21
N ASP A 130 12.25 -13.03 10.47
CA ASP A 130 11.82 -11.77 11.10
C ASP A 130 12.74 -11.42 12.30
N VAL A 131 12.65 -10.17 12.80
CA VAL A 131 13.40 -9.68 13.96
C VAL A 131 12.59 -8.75 14.87
N ALA A 132 12.72 -8.95 16.18
CA ALA A 132 12.23 -8.02 17.20
C ALA A 132 13.41 -7.22 17.80
N VAL A 133 13.15 -5.99 18.21
CA VAL A 133 14.15 -5.07 18.78
C VAL A 133 13.63 -4.55 20.11
N ALA A 134 14.39 -4.79 21.18
CA ALA A 134 14.09 -4.36 22.54
C ALA A 134 15.40 -4.21 23.34
N ASP A 135 15.31 -3.67 24.54
CA ASP A 135 16.39 -3.65 25.54
C ASP A 135 16.11 -4.82 26.50
N PHE A 136 16.78 -5.98 26.32
CA PHE A 136 16.40 -7.21 27.04
C PHE A 136 17.08 -7.34 28.42
N ASP A 137 18.13 -6.58 28.75
CA ASP A 137 18.76 -6.57 30.07
C ASP A 137 18.66 -5.25 30.85
N LEU A 138 18.05 -4.22 30.25
CA LEU A 138 17.78 -2.89 30.79
C LEU A 138 19.04 -2.03 31.00
N ASP A 139 20.08 -2.22 30.19
CA ASP A 139 21.29 -1.37 30.18
C ASP A 139 21.13 -0.05 29.39
N GLY A 140 20.18 -0.03 28.44
CA GLY A 140 19.80 1.14 27.64
C GLY A 140 20.28 1.14 26.17
N ASP A 141 21.10 0.17 25.76
CA ASP A 141 21.31 -0.14 24.34
C ASP A 141 20.19 -1.08 23.81
N LEU A 142 19.99 -1.11 22.49
CA LEU A 142 18.97 -1.96 21.85
C LEU A 142 19.57 -3.26 21.30
N ASP A 143 19.02 -4.39 21.71
CA ASP A 143 19.31 -5.74 21.26
C ASP A 143 18.46 -6.14 20.05
N VAL A 144 18.77 -7.31 19.47
CA VAL A 144 17.95 -7.94 18.42
C VAL A 144 17.62 -9.39 18.76
N ALA A 145 16.34 -9.76 18.74
CA ALA A 145 15.89 -11.15 18.67
C ALA A 145 15.61 -11.53 17.21
N SER A 146 15.94 -12.75 16.78
CA SER A 146 15.72 -13.21 15.40
C SER A 146 14.94 -14.52 15.33
N ALA A 147 13.85 -14.51 14.57
CA ALA A 147 13.10 -15.71 14.19
C ALA A 147 13.84 -16.46 13.07
N ALA A 148 14.13 -17.74 13.27
CA ALA A 148 14.85 -18.61 12.36
C ALA A 148 13.90 -19.48 11.51
N GLY A 149 13.89 -19.22 10.20
CA GLY A 149 13.30 -20.12 9.24
C GLY A 149 14.14 -21.40 9.07
N SER A 150 13.50 -22.48 8.61
CA SER A 150 14.14 -23.76 8.26
C SER A 150 14.79 -24.57 9.41
N GLY A 151 14.46 -24.29 10.68
CA GLY A 151 14.75 -25.22 11.79
C GLY A 151 16.11 -25.06 12.47
N ALA A 152 16.87 -24.00 12.18
CA ALA A 152 17.94 -23.55 13.08
C ALA A 152 17.32 -22.95 14.36
N PRO A 153 18.07 -22.87 15.49
CA PRO A 153 17.55 -22.24 16.69
C PRO A 153 17.39 -20.72 16.52
N ASP A 154 16.37 -20.16 17.17
CA ASP A 154 16.20 -18.72 17.34
C ASP A 154 17.35 -18.14 18.18
N ARG A 155 17.62 -16.84 18.02
CA ARG A 155 18.81 -16.20 18.59
C ARG A 155 18.50 -14.82 19.16
N ILE A 156 19.28 -14.45 20.18
CA ILE A 156 19.45 -13.08 20.65
C ILE A 156 20.82 -12.57 20.21
N PHE A 157 20.90 -11.28 19.90
CA PHE A 157 22.14 -10.56 19.67
C PHE A 157 22.19 -9.40 20.68
N SER A 158 22.77 -9.65 21.85
CA SER A 158 22.87 -8.66 22.93
C SER A 158 23.91 -7.60 22.57
N ASN A 159 23.60 -6.32 22.76
CA ASN A 159 24.34 -5.19 22.21
C ASN A 159 25.03 -4.35 23.29
N ALA A 160 26.34 -4.54 23.49
CA ALA A 160 27.11 -3.68 24.38
C ALA A 160 27.77 -2.54 23.59
N ALA A 161 27.21 -1.33 23.63
CA ALA A 161 27.74 -0.11 23.00
C ALA A 161 28.10 -0.27 21.50
N GLY A 162 27.25 -0.98 20.74
CA GLY A 162 27.45 -1.31 19.33
C GLY A 162 28.22 -2.63 19.09
N THR A 163 28.52 -3.40 20.13
CA THR A 163 29.19 -4.71 20.02
C THR A 163 28.21 -5.85 20.32
N PHE A 164 27.70 -6.47 19.26
CA PHE A 164 26.72 -7.56 19.34
C PHE A 164 27.34 -8.92 19.69
N THR A 165 26.74 -9.63 20.66
CA THR A 165 27.08 -11.00 21.07
C THR A 165 25.91 -11.94 20.79
N SER A 166 26.11 -12.96 19.95
CA SER A 166 25.03 -13.89 19.55
C SER A 166 24.87 -15.07 20.53
N ILE A 167 23.64 -15.28 20.99
CA ILE A 167 23.21 -16.32 21.93
C ILE A 167 22.12 -17.15 21.26
N SER A 168 22.14 -18.47 21.44
CA SER A 168 21.12 -19.39 20.93
C SER A 168 20.06 -19.67 22.00
N LEU A 169 18.78 -19.59 21.62
CA LEU A 169 17.63 -19.88 22.49
C LEU A 169 17.34 -21.38 22.63
N GLY A 170 18.14 -22.24 21.99
CA GLY A 170 18.15 -23.69 22.23
C GLY A 170 17.02 -24.50 21.59
N ASN A 171 16.06 -23.84 20.92
CA ASN A 171 14.88 -24.44 20.29
C ASN A 171 15.13 -25.00 18.87
N ALA A 172 16.31 -25.57 18.62
CA ALA A 172 16.68 -26.11 17.31
C ALA A 172 15.69 -27.20 16.84
N GLY A 173 15.34 -27.17 15.55
CA GLY A 173 14.32 -28.05 14.94
C GLY A 173 12.91 -27.44 14.88
N VAL A 174 12.69 -26.25 15.45
CA VAL A 174 11.44 -25.49 15.32
C VAL A 174 11.59 -24.43 14.21
N GLU A 175 10.55 -24.22 13.41
CA GLU A 175 10.47 -23.10 12.45
C GLU A 175 9.79 -21.91 13.14
N SER A 176 10.46 -20.76 13.19
CA SER A 176 9.90 -19.49 13.65
C SER A 176 9.77 -18.52 12.47
N ARG A 177 8.60 -17.89 12.33
CA ARG A 177 8.26 -17.03 11.17
C ARG A 177 8.22 -15.54 11.49
N ALA A 178 7.77 -15.21 12.69
CA ALA A 178 7.70 -13.86 13.23
C ALA A 178 8.04 -13.89 14.72
N VAL A 179 8.45 -12.75 15.30
CA VAL A 179 8.74 -12.62 16.72
C VAL A 179 8.27 -11.27 17.26
N ALA A 180 7.52 -11.31 18.37
CA ALA A 180 7.14 -10.14 19.15
C ALA A 180 7.96 -10.10 20.45
N ALA A 181 8.31 -8.89 20.90
CA ALA A 181 9.00 -8.64 22.17
C ALA A 181 8.19 -7.68 23.05
N GLY A 182 8.17 -7.93 24.36
CA GLY A 182 7.48 -7.09 25.34
C GLY A 182 7.28 -7.83 26.67
N ASP A 183 7.15 -7.09 27.78
CA ASP A 183 6.85 -7.69 29.09
C ASP A 183 5.45 -8.34 29.05
N VAL A 184 5.38 -9.67 29.08
CA VAL A 184 4.11 -10.41 29.11
C VAL A 184 3.76 -10.92 30.50
N ASN A 185 4.71 -10.90 31.45
CA ASN A 185 4.55 -11.53 32.76
C ASN A 185 4.31 -10.53 33.91
N GLY A 186 4.84 -9.32 33.78
CA GLY A 186 4.72 -8.18 34.70
C GLY A 186 5.98 -7.85 35.51
N ASP A 187 7.16 -8.36 35.14
CA ASP A 187 8.42 -8.14 35.86
C ASP A 187 9.30 -7.00 35.32
N SER A 188 8.83 -6.30 34.28
CA SER A 188 9.49 -5.20 33.57
C SER A 188 10.63 -5.57 32.62
N PHE A 189 10.93 -6.86 32.40
CA PHE A 189 11.85 -7.29 31.34
C PHE A 189 11.08 -7.71 30.08
N PRO A 190 11.54 -7.35 28.87
CA PRO A 190 10.88 -7.82 27.66
C PRO A 190 11.02 -9.32 27.49
N ASP A 191 9.88 -10.02 27.44
CA ASP A 191 9.75 -11.41 27.06
C ASP A 191 9.66 -11.54 25.52
N LEU A 192 9.55 -12.78 25.02
CA LEU A 192 9.42 -13.08 23.59
C LEU A 192 8.24 -14.01 23.29
N VAL A 193 7.56 -13.77 22.17
CA VAL A 193 6.59 -14.69 21.57
C VAL A 193 6.96 -14.92 20.11
N PHE A 194 7.05 -16.19 19.68
CA PHE A 194 7.38 -16.57 18.31
C PHE A 194 6.16 -17.16 17.60
N ALA A 195 5.90 -16.72 16.36
CA ALA A 195 4.95 -17.35 15.46
C ALA A 195 5.54 -18.66 14.91
N ASN A 196 4.96 -19.80 15.25
CA ASN A 196 5.41 -21.12 14.79
C ASN A 196 4.29 -21.88 14.05
N PRO A 197 4.62 -22.78 13.10
CA PRO A 197 3.64 -23.71 12.54
C PRO A 197 3.10 -24.64 13.64
N GLY A 198 1.81 -24.54 13.97
CA GLY A 198 1.18 -25.28 15.05
C GLY A 198 1.21 -24.49 16.37
N THR A 199 2.02 -24.92 17.33
CA THR A 199 2.07 -24.29 18.66
C THR A 199 3.15 -23.22 18.68
N SER A 200 2.72 -21.95 18.74
CA SER A 200 3.58 -20.76 18.92
C SER A 200 4.21 -20.73 20.32
N MET A 201 5.48 -20.35 20.40
CA MET A 201 6.30 -20.48 21.62
C MET A 201 6.42 -19.16 22.39
N VAL A 202 6.25 -19.22 23.71
CA VAL A 202 6.51 -18.09 24.63
C VAL A 202 7.80 -18.35 25.42
N LEU A 203 8.71 -17.39 25.42
CA LEU A 203 9.96 -17.42 26.19
C LEU A 203 10.02 -16.20 27.13
N LEU A 204 10.03 -16.46 28.44
CA LEU A 204 10.11 -15.45 29.49
C LEU A 204 11.57 -15.12 29.83
N ASN A 205 11.87 -13.84 30.00
CA ASN A 205 13.21 -13.30 30.24
C ASN A 205 13.47 -13.20 31.75
N ASN A 206 14.52 -13.85 32.26
CA ASN A 206 14.76 -13.91 33.71
C ASN A 206 15.64 -12.75 34.23
N GLY A 207 15.53 -11.58 33.59
CA GLY A 207 16.12 -10.32 34.06
C GLY A 207 17.59 -10.09 33.70
N ALA A 208 18.06 -10.62 32.57
CA ALA A 208 19.46 -10.50 32.15
C ALA A 208 19.70 -10.60 30.63
N GLY A 209 18.65 -10.46 29.80
CA GLY A 209 18.69 -10.48 28.32
C GLY A 209 19.26 -11.73 27.63
N THR A 210 19.76 -12.68 28.40
CA THR A 210 20.65 -13.77 27.94
C THR A 210 20.19 -15.15 28.42
N ALA A 211 19.12 -15.21 29.22
CA ALA A 211 18.61 -16.43 29.84
C ALA A 211 17.07 -16.44 29.88
N PHE A 212 16.48 -17.32 29.07
CA PHE A 212 15.03 -17.43 28.88
C PHE A 212 14.48 -18.77 29.38
N THR A 213 13.22 -18.78 29.81
CA THR A 213 12.46 -19.96 30.27
C THR A 213 11.13 -20.07 29.52
N ALA A 214 10.60 -21.29 29.31
CA ALA A 214 9.36 -21.45 28.55
C ALA A 214 8.14 -20.97 29.36
N GLY A 215 7.43 -19.94 28.87
CA GLY A 215 6.21 -19.40 29.48
C GLY A 215 4.95 -20.21 29.14
N GLY A 216 4.96 -20.87 27.98
CA GLY A 216 3.83 -21.68 27.51
C GLY A 216 3.86 -21.88 26.00
N GLY A 217 2.87 -22.62 25.49
CA GLY A 217 2.60 -22.78 24.07
C GLY A 217 1.21 -22.25 23.73
N VAL A 218 1.07 -21.57 22.60
CA VAL A 218 -0.15 -20.89 22.15
C VAL A 218 -0.61 -21.46 20.81
N GLY A 219 -1.91 -21.64 20.62
CA GLY A 219 -2.49 -22.27 19.43
C GLY A 219 -3.17 -23.61 19.72
N PRO A 220 -3.21 -24.58 18.78
CA PRO A 220 -2.46 -24.58 17.52
C PRO A 220 -3.08 -23.71 16.40
N HIS A 221 -2.22 -23.04 15.64
CA HIS A 221 -2.54 -22.33 14.38
C HIS A 221 -1.34 -22.43 13.42
N ASP A 222 -1.53 -22.29 12.12
CA ASP A 222 -0.42 -21.99 11.19
C ASP A 222 -0.03 -20.52 11.32
N ALA A 223 0.55 -20.14 12.46
CA ALA A 223 0.87 -18.76 12.78
C ALA A 223 1.84 -18.15 11.75
N ARG A 224 1.50 -16.96 11.25
CA ARG A 224 2.27 -16.21 10.26
C ARG A 224 2.95 -14.99 10.87
N ASP A 225 2.23 -14.32 11.76
CA ASP A 225 2.68 -13.12 12.45
C ASP A 225 2.07 -13.05 13.86
N VAL A 226 2.73 -12.33 14.77
CA VAL A 226 2.37 -12.18 16.18
C VAL A 226 2.55 -10.73 16.65
N LEU A 227 1.56 -10.22 17.39
CA LEU A 227 1.59 -8.87 17.95
C LEU A 227 1.23 -8.90 19.44
N LEU A 228 2.03 -8.20 20.26
CA LEU A 228 1.73 -7.91 21.65
C LEU A 228 1.16 -6.49 21.78
N VAL A 229 -0.04 -6.35 22.35
CA VAL A 229 -0.77 -5.08 22.41
C VAL A 229 -1.80 -5.06 23.55
N ASP A 230 -1.92 -3.96 24.29
CA ASP A 230 -2.99 -3.77 25.30
C ASP A 230 -4.34 -3.54 24.60
N LEU A 231 -5.21 -4.55 24.58
CA LEU A 231 -6.54 -4.48 23.97
C LEU A 231 -7.65 -4.29 25.03
N LEU A 232 -7.40 -4.70 26.28
CA LEU A 232 -8.38 -4.68 27.36
C LEU A 232 -8.26 -3.45 28.30
N ALA A 233 -7.27 -2.58 28.09
CA ALA A 233 -6.87 -1.48 28.97
C ALA A 233 -6.39 -1.97 30.35
N ASP A 234 -5.56 -3.02 30.36
CA ASP A 234 -4.96 -3.62 31.55
C ASP A 234 -3.42 -3.76 31.41
N PRO A 235 -2.65 -3.90 32.51
CA PRO A 235 -1.20 -3.69 32.49
C PRO A 235 -0.39 -4.75 31.73
N LEU A 236 -1.00 -5.82 31.22
CA LEU A 236 -0.34 -6.86 30.43
C LEU A 236 -0.87 -6.85 28.98
N PRO A 237 0.00 -6.94 27.95
CA PRO A 237 -0.44 -6.97 26.57
C PRO A 237 -1.13 -8.30 26.24
N GLU A 238 -2.27 -8.23 25.53
CA GLU A 238 -2.84 -9.34 24.78
C GLU A 238 -1.87 -9.79 23.67
N LEU A 239 -2.03 -11.05 23.24
CA LEU A 239 -1.35 -11.59 22.07
C LEU A 239 -2.35 -11.77 20.92
N VAL A 240 -2.06 -11.19 19.77
CA VAL A 240 -2.80 -11.38 18.52
C VAL A 240 -1.97 -12.25 17.58
N ILE A 241 -2.60 -13.23 16.93
CA ILE A 241 -1.98 -14.16 15.97
C ILE A 241 -2.66 -14.01 14.61
N ALA A 242 -1.88 -13.71 13.57
CA ALA A 242 -2.29 -13.90 12.18
C ALA A 242 -2.11 -15.38 11.80
N SER A 243 -3.14 -16.01 11.25
CA SER A 243 -3.18 -17.44 10.89
C SER A 243 -3.23 -17.62 9.38
N GLY A 244 -2.35 -18.46 8.83
CA GLY A 244 -2.33 -18.84 7.42
C GLY A 244 -3.33 -19.95 7.05
N ASP A 245 -3.87 -20.66 8.05
CA ASP A 245 -4.76 -21.81 7.89
C ASP A 245 -6.24 -21.54 8.23
N GLY A 246 -6.56 -20.38 8.80
CA GLY A 246 -7.91 -20.04 9.25
C GLY A 246 -8.06 -18.59 9.68
N ASP A 247 -8.99 -18.35 10.61
CA ASP A 247 -9.27 -17.04 11.20
C ASP A 247 -8.16 -16.59 12.16
N ALA A 248 -7.89 -15.28 12.20
CA ALA A 248 -6.98 -14.67 13.17
C ALA A 248 -7.52 -14.83 14.61
N ALA A 249 -6.61 -14.86 15.59
CA ALA A 249 -6.94 -15.16 16.98
C ALA A 249 -6.39 -14.11 17.96
N VAL A 250 -7.19 -13.77 18.97
CA VAL A 250 -6.80 -12.90 20.09
C VAL A 250 -6.79 -13.71 21.38
N TYR A 251 -5.65 -13.71 22.06
CA TYR A 251 -5.41 -14.39 23.32
C TYR A 251 -5.25 -13.39 24.45
N ARG A 252 -6.06 -13.56 25.50
CA ARG A 252 -5.89 -12.82 26.75
C ARG A 252 -4.64 -13.31 27.47
N ASN A 253 -3.87 -12.36 28.00
CA ASN A 253 -2.71 -12.64 28.84
C ASN A 253 -3.11 -12.86 30.32
N ALA A 254 -2.43 -13.79 30.98
CA ALA A 254 -2.53 -14.07 32.41
C ALA A 254 -1.12 -14.30 33.00
N SER A 255 -0.28 -13.27 32.94
CA SER A 255 1.15 -13.29 33.31
C SER A 255 1.95 -14.35 32.54
N GLY A 256 2.07 -14.15 31.23
CA GLY A 256 2.82 -15.01 30.30
C GLY A 256 2.08 -16.28 29.85
N ALA A 257 1.02 -16.67 30.55
CA ALA A 257 0.10 -17.71 30.11
C ALA A 257 -1.02 -17.12 29.25
N PHE A 258 -1.09 -17.49 27.97
CA PHE A 258 -2.07 -16.98 27.01
C PHE A 258 -3.29 -17.90 26.85
N VAL A 259 -4.50 -17.34 26.91
CA VAL A 259 -5.77 -18.07 26.80
C VAL A 259 -6.63 -17.45 25.69
N LEU A 260 -7.11 -18.28 24.75
CA LEU A 260 -7.91 -17.82 23.61
C LEU A 260 -9.15 -17.04 24.09
N ALA A 261 -9.24 -15.76 23.71
CA ALA A 261 -10.33 -14.87 24.09
C ALA A 261 -11.38 -14.76 22.98
N THR A 262 -10.95 -14.65 21.73
CA THR A 262 -11.83 -14.71 20.54
C THR A 262 -11.04 -15.08 19.29
N THR A 263 -11.71 -15.63 18.28
CA THR A 263 -11.25 -15.56 16.88
C THR A 263 -11.92 -14.37 16.19
N LEU A 264 -11.33 -13.89 15.10
CA LEU A 264 -11.84 -12.82 14.25
C LEU A 264 -12.06 -13.39 12.84
N ALA A 265 -13.22 -13.11 12.23
CA ALA A 265 -13.64 -13.71 10.95
C ALA A 265 -12.90 -13.13 9.74
N THR A 266 -11.58 -13.18 9.75
CA THR A 266 -10.68 -12.66 8.72
C THR A 266 -10.50 -13.64 7.56
N GLY A 267 -10.69 -14.94 7.78
CA GLY A 267 -10.01 -15.97 7.01
C GLY A 267 -8.47 -15.83 7.06
N PRO A 268 -7.74 -16.51 6.17
CA PRO A 268 -6.28 -16.50 6.16
C PRO A 268 -5.66 -15.11 6.12
N THR A 269 -4.64 -14.92 6.95
CA THR A 269 -3.93 -13.67 7.22
C THR A 269 -2.42 -13.91 7.24
N SER A 270 -1.66 -12.89 6.84
CA SER A 270 -0.22 -12.94 6.62
C SER A 270 0.57 -12.09 7.62
N ALA A 271 0.01 -10.95 8.03
CA ALA A 271 0.59 -10.01 9.01
C ALA A 271 -0.51 -9.28 9.80
N VAL A 272 -0.15 -8.68 10.93
CA VAL A 272 -1.04 -7.89 11.80
C VAL A 272 -0.38 -6.60 12.27
N GLY A 273 -1.16 -5.52 12.34
CA GLY A 273 -0.76 -4.22 12.89
C GLY A 273 -1.83 -3.63 13.80
N THR A 274 -1.48 -2.55 14.52
CA THR A 274 -2.38 -1.89 15.48
C THR A 274 -2.17 -0.38 15.53
N GLY A 275 -3.25 0.35 15.80
CA GLY A 275 -3.29 1.79 16.03
C GLY A 275 -4.62 2.18 16.66
N ASP A 276 -4.82 3.47 16.94
CA ASP A 276 -6.15 4.00 17.30
C ASP A 276 -6.79 4.56 16.03
N PHE A 277 -7.67 3.78 15.40
CA PHE A 277 -8.29 4.06 14.10
C PHE A 277 -9.67 4.72 14.22
N ASN A 278 -10.18 4.88 15.44
CA ASN A 278 -11.46 5.53 15.72
C ASN A 278 -11.35 6.77 16.64
N ALA A 279 -10.19 6.97 17.26
CA ALA A 279 -9.84 8.03 18.21
C ALA A 279 -10.57 7.97 19.58
N ASP A 280 -10.93 6.77 20.07
CA ASP A 280 -11.44 6.57 21.44
C ASP A 280 -10.36 6.30 22.50
N GLY A 281 -9.10 6.11 22.08
CA GLY A 281 -7.96 5.85 22.95
C GLY A 281 -7.67 4.37 23.20
N ARG A 282 -8.17 3.47 22.34
CA ARG A 282 -7.88 2.02 22.35
C ARG A 282 -7.00 1.60 21.19
N ALA A 283 -6.41 0.42 21.33
CA ALA A 283 -5.77 -0.29 20.22
C ALA A 283 -6.83 -1.05 19.41
N ASP A 284 -7.03 -0.60 18.16
CA ASP A 284 -7.69 -1.31 17.07
C ASP A 284 -6.69 -2.21 16.32
N LEU A 285 -7.16 -3.06 15.40
CA LEU A 285 -6.33 -4.02 14.67
C LEU A 285 -6.50 -3.90 13.16
N VAL A 286 -5.44 -4.17 12.40
CA VAL A 286 -5.50 -4.32 10.94
C VAL A 286 -4.74 -5.57 10.51
N PHE A 287 -5.31 -6.36 9.62
CA PHE A 287 -4.77 -7.66 9.20
C PHE A 287 -4.50 -7.68 7.70
N ALA A 288 -3.26 -8.04 7.31
CA ALA A 288 -2.92 -8.33 5.94
C ALA A 288 -3.48 -9.69 5.54
N ARG A 289 -4.01 -9.80 4.32
CA ARG A 289 -4.50 -11.06 3.75
C ARG A 289 -3.64 -11.51 2.59
N GLY A 290 -3.14 -12.74 2.68
CA GLY A 290 -2.53 -13.46 1.58
C GLY A 290 -3.54 -14.40 0.90
N THR A 291 -3.31 -14.69 -0.39
CA THR A 291 -3.90 -15.80 -1.16
C THR A 291 -5.33 -16.20 -0.77
N ALA A 292 -6.29 -15.28 -0.84
CA ALA A 292 -7.69 -15.66 -0.82
C ALA A 292 -7.98 -16.52 -2.06
N ALA A 293 -8.58 -17.70 -1.88
CA ALA A 293 -8.92 -18.55 -3.02
C ALA A 293 -9.92 -17.83 -3.94
N PRO A 294 -9.68 -17.74 -5.26
CA PRO A 294 -10.62 -17.12 -6.20
C PRO A 294 -12.03 -17.71 -6.05
N PRO A 295 -13.09 -16.88 -6.02
CA PRO A 295 -13.18 -15.57 -6.66
C PRO A 295 -12.93 -14.34 -5.76
N ALA A 296 -12.55 -14.50 -4.49
CA ALA A 296 -12.24 -13.36 -3.63
C ALA A 296 -10.85 -12.78 -3.97
N VAL A 297 -10.77 -11.46 -4.18
CA VAL A 297 -9.47 -10.76 -4.18
C VAL A 297 -9.15 -10.43 -2.72
N PRO A 298 -7.93 -10.72 -2.21
CA PRO A 298 -7.59 -10.40 -0.83
C PRO A 298 -7.45 -8.90 -0.61
N SER A 299 -8.05 -8.42 0.48
CA SER A 299 -8.03 -7.03 0.95
C SER A 299 -7.52 -7.02 2.39
N SER A 300 -6.76 -6.03 2.84
CA SER A 300 -6.37 -5.97 4.26
C SER A 300 -7.56 -5.51 5.11
N LEU A 301 -7.84 -6.15 6.25
CA LEU A 301 -9.07 -5.92 7.03
C LEU A 301 -8.82 -5.07 8.27
N VAL A 302 -9.52 -3.95 8.40
CA VAL A 302 -9.53 -3.13 9.63
C VAL A 302 -10.60 -3.65 10.59
N TRP A 303 -10.23 -3.85 11.86
CA TRP A 303 -11.10 -4.32 12.94
C TRP A 303 -11.03 -3.37 14.14
N LEU A 304 -12.16 -2.73 14.48
CA LEU A 304 -12.25 -1.79 15.60
C LEU A 304 -12.55 -2.50 16.93
N ASN A 305 -11.87 -2.07 17.99
CA ASN A 305 -11.93 -2.59 19.35
C ASN A 305 -12.89 -1.77 20.22
N THR A 306 -14.09 -2.31 20.45
CA THR A 306 -15.15 -1.68 21.24
C THR A 306 -15.15 -2.08 22.73
N ALA A 307 -14.10 -2.77 23.22
CA ALA A 307 -14.14 -3.59 24.43
C ALA A 307 -14.40 -2.86 25.76
N GLY A 308 -15.66 -2.48 25.97
CA GLY A 308 -16.33 -2.33 27.27
C GLY A 308 -17.31 -3.47 27.54
N ALA A 309 -18.05 -3.93 26.52
CA ALA A 309 -18.86 -5.17 26.56
C ALA A 309 -19.42 -5.56 25.17
N ALA A 310 -19.37 -6.87 24.85
CA ALA A 310 -20.06 -7.58 23.76
C ALA A 310 -19.76 -7.14 22.31
N SER A 311 -19.38 -8.10 21.45
CA SER A 311 -18.81 -7.85 20.11
C SER A 311 -17.56 -6.95 20.16
N ALA A 312 -16.58 -7.37 20.97
CA ALA A 312 -15.36 -6.62 21.25
C ALA A 312 -14.62 -6.14 20.00
N PHE A 313 -14.66 -6.90 18.90
CA PHE A 313 -14.09 -6.52 17.62
C PHE A 313 -15.14 -6.61 16.50
N PHE A 314 -15.12 -5.65 15.57
CA PHE A 314 -15.90 -5.72 14.33
C PHE A 314 -15.10 -5.19 13.14
N ALA A 315 -15.27 -5.80 11.96
CA ALA A 315 -14.66 -5.32 10.73
C ALA A 315 -15.28 -3.98 10.31
N ALA A 316 -14.44 -2.97 10.08
CA ALA A 316 -14.84 -1.60 9.76
C ALA A 316 -14.53 -1.20 8.31
N ASP A 317 -13.46 -1.73 7.72
CA ASP A 317 -13.02 -1.39 6.35
C ASP A 317 -12.20 -2.51 5.68
N GLU A 318 -12.13 -2.49 4.35
CA GLU A 318 -11.34 -3.40 3.51
C GLU A 318 -10.36 -2.61 2.63
N LEU A 319 -9.08 -2.63 2.99
CA LEU A 319 -8.02 -1.81 2.39
C LEU A 319 -7.40 -2.50 1.16
N GLY A 320 -7.67 -1.92 -0.01
CA GLY A 320 -7.10 -2.36 -1.29
C GLY A 320 -7.63 -3.71 -1.77
N ALA A 321 -7.08 -4.20 -2.88
CA ALA A 321 -7.46 -5.48 -3.48
C ALA A 321 -6.21 -6.19 -4.05
N ALA A 322 -5.26 -6.52 -3.17
CA ALA A 322 -3.98 -7.14 -3.51
C ALA A 322 -3.44 -7.99 -2.35
N GLU A 323 -2.72 -9.06 -2.70
CA GLU A 323 -2.02 -9.91 -1.71
C GLU A 323 -1.02 -9.09 -0.91
N THR A 324 -1.32 -8.91 0.37
CA THR A 324 -0.50 -8.12 1.29
C THR A 324 0.38 -9.07 2.11
N ALA A 325 1.68 -8.80 2.17
CA ALA A 325 2.68 -9.62 2.85
C ALA A 325 3.15 -9.04 4.20
N GLY A 326 2.95 -7.74 4.43
CA GLY A 326 3.36 -7.05 5.66
C GLY A 326 2.64 -5.72 5.85
N LEU A 327 2.69 -5.19 7.07
CA LEU A 327 2.04 -3.94 7.47
C LEU A 327 3.01 -3.03 8.23
N LEU A 328 2.81 -1.73 8.12
CA LEU A 328 3.26 -0.73 9.08
C LEU A 328 2.08 0.15 9.45
N VAL A 329 1.94 0.48 10.73
CA VAL A 329 0.89 1.37 11.23
C VAL A 329 1.53 2.51 12.00
N ARG A 330 1.26 3.75 11.60
CA ARG A 330 1.85 4.95 12.21
C ARG A 330 1.13 6.23 11.76
N ASP A 331 1.21 7.27 12.57
CA ASP A 331 1.01 8.64 12.08
C ASP A 331 2.11 8.98 11.06
N PHE A 332 1.78 8.84 9.77
CA PHE A 332 2.70 9.10 8.65
C PHE A 332 2.43 10.48 8.04
N ASN A 333 1.20 10.99 8.14
CA ASN A 333 0.81 12.29 7.61
C ASN A 333 0.99 13.48 8.60
N LEU A 334 1.20 13.18 9.89
CA LEU A 334 1.39 14.10 11.03
C LEU A 334 0.14 14.83 11.55
N ASP A 335 -1.07 14.27 11.33
CA ASP A 335 -2.33 14.78 11.89
C ASP A 335 -2.72 14.19 13.27
N SER A 336 -1.87 13.33 13.84
CA SER A 336 -2.08 12.60 15.11
C SER A 336 -3.09 11.44 15.05
N ARG A 337 -3.27 10.83 13.87
CA ARG A 337 -4.04 9.58 13.66
C ARG A 337 -3.11 8.45 13.22
N ALA A 338 -3.56 7.20 13.32
CA ALA A 338 -2.79 6.06 12.85
C ALA A 338 -3.15 5.74 11.39
N ASP A 339 -2.26 6.07 10.45
CA ASP A 339 -2.34 5.66 9.05
C ASP A 339 -1.84 4.21 8.87
N VAL A 340 -2.24 3.54 7.78
CA VAL A 340 -1.85 2.16 7.45
C VAL A 340 -1.07 2.10 6.14
N LEU A 341 0.07 1.40 6.17
CA LEU A 341 0.93 1.12 5.03
C LEU A 341 0.99 -0.39 4.82
N ALA A 342 0.54 -0.84 3.65
CA ALA A 342 0.47 -2.25 3.26
C ALA A 342 1.54 -2.59 2.21
N LEU A 343 2.38 -3.59 2.50
CA LEU A 343 3.37 -4.12 1.57
C LEU A 343 2.73 -5.23 0.74
N ASN A 344 2.65 -5.06 -0.58
CA ASN A 344 2.08 -6.06 -1.50
C ASN A 344 3.11 -6.48 -2.57
N GLY A 345 2.75 -7.45 -3.42
CA GLY A 345 3.67 -7.95 -4.46
C GLY A 345 4.11 -6.91 -5.51
N TYR A 346 3.36 -5.82 -5.66
CA TYR A 346 3.54 -4.76 -6.67
C TYR A 346 4.27 -3.54 -6.10
N GLY A 347 4.16 -3.29 -4.80
CA GLY A 347 4.81 -2.17 -4.13
C GLY A 347 4.28 -1.94 -2.72
N ILE A 348 4.19 -0.67 -2.36
CA ILE A 348 3.67 -0.21 -1.07
C ILE A 348 2.41 0.63 -1.34
N ARG A 349 1.29 0.17 -0.77
CA ARG A 349 0.04 0.91 -0.76
C ARG A 349 -0.16 1.62 0.58
N PHE A 350 -0.55 2.89 0.55
CA PHE A 350 -0.65 3.77 1.72
C PHE A 350 -2.08 4.31 1.87
N PHE A 351 -2.63 4.19 3.08
CA PHE A 351 -4.01 4.47 3.43
C PHE A 351 -4.04 5.38 4.68
N THR A 352 -4.76 6.51 4.60
CA THR A 352 -4.82 7.52 5.66
C THR A 352 -6.20 7.60 6.30
N ASP A 353 -6.30 7.74 7.62
CA ASP A 353 -7.58 8.02 8.29
C ASP A 353 -8.00 9.47 7.98
N ALA A 354 -9.07 9.66 7.21
CA ALA A 354 -9.62 10.98 6.88
C ALA A 354 -10.27 11.69 8.09
N GLY A 355 -10.22 11.08 9.28
CA GLY A 355 -10.64 11.62 10.56
C GLY A 355 -12.11 11.43 10.88
N ALA A 356 -12.74 10.43 10.26
CA ALA A 356 -14.17 10.17 10.38
C ALA A 356 -14.56 9.46 11.71
N GLY A 357 -13.59 8.89 12.45
CA GLY A 357 -13.81 8.29 13.77
C GLY A 357 -14.61 6.98 13.73
N ASN A 358 -14.45 6.24 12.63
CA ASN A 358 -15.23 5.05 12.28
C ASN A 358 -14.37 3.93 11.68
N GLY A 359 -13.04 4.06 11.68
CA GLY A 359 -12.11 3.05 11.17
C GLY A 359 -12.03 2.93 9.65
N THR A 360 -12.60 3.87 8.87
CA THR A 360 -12.50 3.85 7.40
C THR A 360 -11.39 4.74 6.88
N PHE A 361 -10.59 4.24 5.96
CA PHE A 361 -9.43 4.91 5.40
C PHE A 361 -9.69 5.38 3.96
N ALA A 362 -8.94 6.40 3.54
CA ALA A 362 -8.81 6.76 2.14
C ALA A 362 -7.45 6.26 1.61
N LEU A 363 -7.41 5.77 0.38
CA LEU A 363 -6.11 5.62 -0.31
C LEU A 363 -5.48 7.00 -0.47
N HIS A 364 -4.21 7.12 -0.08
CA HIS A 364 -3.47 8.36 -0.21
C HIS A 364 -3.18 8.71 -1.70
N PRO A 365 -3.20 9.99 -2.13
CA PRO A 365 -2.95 10.34 -3.53
C PRO A 365 -1.53 10.02 -4.03
N GLN A 366 -0.57 9.84 -3.13
CA GLN A 366 0.75 9.30 -3.44
C GLN A 366 0.89 7.87 -2.88
N GLN A 367 1.39 6.98 -3.74
CA GLN A 367 1.69 5.57 -3.47
C GLN A 367 3.15 5.28 -3.86
N LEU A 368 3.73 4.13 -3.47
CA LEU A 368 5.14 3.83 -3.72
C LEU A 368 5.34 2.56 -4.57
N ALA A 369 5.82 2.79 -5.79
CA ALA A 369 6.24 1.79 -6.76
C ALA A 369 7.52 1.05 -6.34
N THR A 370 7.38 0.03 -5.49
CA THR A 370 8.51 -0.81 -5.05
C THR A 370 8.29 -2.32 -5.31
N PRO A 371 8.17 -2.77 -6.58
CA PRO A 371 7.99 -4.19 -6.90
C PRO A 371 9.05 -5.08 -6.25
N GLY A 372 8.61 -6.14 -5.57
CA GLY A 372 9.51 -7.03 -4.83
C GLY A 372 10.10 -6.44 -3.54
N ALA A 373 9.48 -5.40 -2.97
CA ALA A 373 9.63 -5.09 -1.55
C ALA A 373 9.23 -6.31 -0.69
N ARG A 374 9.92 -6.49 0.43
CA ARG A 374 9.76 -7.65 1.35
C ARG A 374 9.48 -7.22 2.79
N ALA A 375 10.09 -6.13 3.21
CA ALA A 375 9.93 -5.52 4.52
C ALA A 375 10.13 -4.01 4.40
N ALA A 376 9.62 -3.26 5.36
CA ALA A 376 9.87 -1.83 5.51
C ALA A 376 9.94 -1.47 6.98
N ALA A 377 10.53 -0.32 7.31
CA ALA A 377 10.60 0.24 8.65
C ALA A 377 10.39 1.76 8.60
N ALA A 378 9.68 2.30 9.59
CA ALA A 378 9.35 3.72 9.67
C ALA A 378 10.11 4.42 10.80
N GLY A 379 10.77 5.54 10.52
CA GLY A 379 11.60 6.26 11.50
C GLY A 379 12.20 7.56 10.96
N ASN A 380 12.71 8.41 11.85
CA ASN A 380 13.36 9.68 11.48
C ASN A 380 14.80 9.42 10.99
N PHE A 381 14.96 8.98 9.75
CA PHE A 381 16.26 8.59 9.16
C PHE A 381 17.11 9.79 8.75
N ASN A 382 16.49 10.95 8.46
CA ASN A 382 17.19 12.14 8.00
C ASN A 382 17.50 13.18 9.11
N HIS A 383 16.86 13.06 10.27
CA HIS A 383 16.90 13.99 11.42
C HIS A 383 16.22 15.36 11.20
N ASP A 384 15.03 15.38 10.57
CA ASP A 384 14.15 16.57 10.48
C ASP A 384 12.87 16.50 11.34
N ASP A 385 12.76 15.47 12.19
CA ASP A 385 11.66 15.19 13.13
C ASP A 385 10.35 14.69 12.47
N ARG A 386 10.46 14.14 11.26
CA ARG A 386 9.37 13.44 10.55
C ARG A 386 9.50 11.93 10.62
N VAL A 387 8.51 11.23 10.06
CA VAL A 387 8.56 9.80 9.82
C VAL A 387 9.01 9.57 8.39
N ASP A 388 10.26 9.15 8.19
CA ASP A 388 10.76 8.63 6.92
C ASP A 388 10.48 7.11 6.82
N LEU A 389 10.65 6.55 5.63
CA LEU A 389 10.44 5.12 5.34
C LEU A 389 11.70 4.48 4.74
N ALA A 390 12.13 3.36 5.32
CA ALA A 390 13.13 2.47 4.74
C ALA A 390 12.43 1.25 4.15
N VAL A 391 12.73 0.87 2.92
CA VAL A 391 12.13 -0.28 2.21
C VAL A 391 13.22 -1.24 1.77
N VAL A 392 13.02 -2.54 2.02
CA VAL A 392 13.97 -3.61 1.70
C VAL A 392 13.40 -4.47 0.56
N GLY A 393 14.19 -4.64 -0.50
CA GLY A 393 13.90 -5.53 -1.63
C GLY A 393 15.19 -6.18 -2.13
N ASN A 394 15.63 -5.85 -3.35
CA ASN A 394 16.97 -6.21 -3.86
C ASN A 394 18.12 -5.37 -3.25
N GLY A 395 17.79 -4.48 -2.32
CA GLY A 395 18.67 -3.57 -1.59
C GLY A 395 17.82 -2.78 -0.57
N VAL A 396 18.41 -1.79 0.10
CA VAL A 396 17.67 -0.88 1.00
C VAL A 396 17.53 0.48 0.33
N SER A 397 16.29 0.96 0.23
CA SER A 397 15.93 2.28 -0.28
C SER A 397 15.36 3.15 0.85
N LEU A 398 15.74 4.42 0.90
CA LEU A 398 15.17 5.40 1.84
C LEU A 398 14.27 6.39 1.08
N PHE A 399 13.08 6.63 1.64
CA PHE A 399 12.11 7.59 1.17
C PHE A 399 11.82 8.57 2.30
N PHE A 400 11.99 9.86 2.04
CA PHE A 400 11.87 10.92 3.05
C PHE A 400 10.52 11.63 2.91
N ASP A 401 9.85 11.94 4.02
CA ASP A 401 8.56 12.64 4.03
C ASP A 401 8.73 14.15 3.77
N ASP A 402 7.86 14.72 2.91
CA ASP A 402 7.84 16.15 2.63
C ASP A 402 7.20 17.00 3.75
N GLY A 403 6.56 16.36 4.73
CA GLY A 403 5.84 16.94 5.86
C GLY A 403 4.33 16.76 5.78
N SER A 404 3.84 15.76 5.04
CA SER A 404 2.41 15.55 4.79
C SER A 404 2.04 14.11 4.36
N GLY A 405 2.91 13.12 4.61
CA GLY A 405 2.73 11.73 4.18
C GLY A 405 3.18 11.48 2.73
N ASN A 406 3.92 12.41 2.13
CA ASN A 406 4.36 12.35 0.73
C ASN A 406 5.84 11.94 0.65
N PHE A 407 6.07 10.65 0.44
CA PHE A 407 7.37 9.98 0.44
C PHE A 407 8.17 10.11 -0.89
N GLY A 408 7.95 11.15 -1.70
CA GLY A 408 8.65 11.33 -3.01
C GLY A 408 7.79 11.76 -4.21
N GLN A 409 7.51 10.83 -5.14
CA GLN A 409 6.68 11.06 -6.32
C GLN A 409 5.33 10.34 -6.17
N ALA A 410 4.24 11.01 -6.59
CA ALA A 410 2.94 10.37 -6.73
C ALA A 410 2.93 9.35 -7.89
N ASP A 411 2.02 8.38 -7.77
CA ASP A 411 1.76 7.36 -8.77
C ASP A 411 1.14 8.01 -10.02
N SER A 412 1.80 7.87 -11.16
CA SER A 412 1.38 8.46 -12.44
C SER A 412 1.48 7.48 -13.61
N ASN A 413 1.55 6.18 -13.30
CA ASN A 413 1.59 5.12 -14.30
C ASN A 413 0.16 4.80 -14.76
N PRO A 414 -0.17 4.88 -16.06
CA PRO A 414 -1.49 4.49 -16.54
C PRO A 414 -1.57 2.96 -16.71
N PRO A 415 -2.64 2.31 -16.22
CA PRO A 415 -2.80 0.85 -16.34
C PRO A 415 -2.84 0.38 -17.80
N THR A 416 -2.39 -0.85 -18.03
CA THR A 416 -2.34 -1.46 -19.37
C THR A 416 -3.49 -2.44 -19.57
N ILE A 417 -4.30 -2.24 -20.62
CA ILE A 417 -5.37 -3.16 -21.05
C ILE A 417 -4.86 -4.07 -22.18
N GLN A 418 -5.17 -5.36 -22.11
CA GLN A 418 -4.90 -6.34 -23.16
C GLN A 418 -6.20 -7.07 -23.56
N LEU A 419 -6.51 -7.14 -24.85
CA LEU A 419 -7.68 -7.91 -25.33
C LEU A 419 -7.46 -9.41 -25.15
N ARG A 420 -8.51 -10.11 -24.71
CA ARG A 420 -8.58 -11.58 -24.78
C ARG A 420 -9.15 -11.96 -26.15
N GLY A 421 -8.39 -12.66 -26.98
CA GLY A 421 -8.80 -12.95 -28.37
C GLY A 421 -8.75 -11.73 -29.31
N ASP A 422 -9.23 -11.90 -30.54
CA ASP A 422 -8.94 -10.97 -31.65
C ASP A 422 -9.39 -9.52 -31.43
N ALA A 423 -8.63 -8.58 -31.98
CA ALA A 423 -8.96 -7.15 -32.01
C ALA A 423 -9.99 -6.79 -33.10
N THR A 424 -10.23 -7.68 -34.06
CA THR A 424 -11.28 -7.55 -35.07
C THR A 424 -12.00 -8.89 -35.22
N VAL A 425 -13.30 -8.90 -34.93
CA VAL A 425 -14.16 -10.09 -35.06
C VAL A 425 -15.12 -9.86 -36.22
N ASN A 426 -15.27 -10.84 -37.11
CA ASN A 426 -16.29 -10.82 -38.15
C ASN A 426 -17.43 -11.76 -37.74
N VAL A 427 -18.66 -11.28 -37.75
CA VAL A 427 -19.87 -12.00 -37.33
C VAL A 427 -20.86 -11.94 -38.51
N THR A 428 -21.51 -13.06 -38.84
CA THR A 428 -22.61 -13.02 -39.82
C THR A 428 -23.86 -12.41 -39.19
N ILE A 429 -24.66 -11.68 -39.96
CA ILE A 429 -25.96 -11.16 -39.53
C ILE A 429 -26.80 -12.24 -38.82
N ASP A 430 -27.52 -11.83 -37.78
CA ASP A 430 -28.36 -12.65 -36.89
C ASP A 430 -27.63 -13.75 -36.08
N ALA A 431 -26.31 -13.89 -36.21
CA ALA A 431 -25.53 -14.82 -35.38
C ALA A 431 -25.31 -14.29 -33.95
N THR A 432 -25.09 -15.21 -33.01
CA THR A 432 -24.76 -14.88 -31.62
C THR A 432 -23.33 -14.34 -31.51
N TYR A 433 -23.18 -13.12 -31.01
CA TYR A 433 -21.89 -12.57 -30.57
C TYR A 433 -21.77 -12.65 -29.05
N SER A 434 -20.75 -13.35 -28.56
CA SER A 434 -20.26 -13.20 -27.19
C SER A 434 -18.92 -12.51 -27.26
N ASP A 435 -18.75 -11.42 -26.52
CA ASP A 435 -17.45 -10.80 -26.40
C ASP A 435 -16.49 -11.66 -25.56
N ALA A 436 -15.21 -11.67 -25.93
CA ALA A 436 -14.18 -12.47 -25.27
C ALA A 436 -13.51 -11.75 -24.08
N GLY A 437 -13.80 -10.45 -23.90
CA GLY A 437 -13.30 -9.60 -22.84
C GLY A 437 -11.88 -9.06 -23.07
N ALA A 438 -11.32 -8.57 -21.97
CA ALA A 438 -9.96 -8.06 -21.83
C ALA A 438 -9.37 -8.48 -20.47
N THR A 439 -8.09 -8.23 -20.27
CA THR A 439 -7.42 -8.12 -18.95
C THR A 439 -6.90 -6.72 -18.78
N ALA A 440 -6.68 -6.31 -17.52
CA ALA A 440 -6.03 -5.06 -17.20
C ALA A 440 -5.03 -5.27 -16.07
N THR A 441 -3.80 -4.81 -16.27
CA THR A 441 -2.72 -4.90 -15.29
C THR A 441 -2.06 -3.55 -15.09
N ASP A 442 -1.80 -3.23 -13.84
CA ASP A 442 -1.06 -2.06 -13.41
C ASP A 442 0.26 -2.46 -12.74
N ALA A 443 1.24 -1.55 -12.68
CA ALA A 443 2.54 -1.84 -12.07
C ALA A 443 2.53 -1.72 -10.53
N GLU A 444 1.58 -0.96 -9.96
CA GLU A 444 1.45 -0.72 -8.53
C GLU A 444 0.16 -1.34 -7.93
N ASP A 445 -0.90 -1.50 -8.74
CA ASP A 445 -2.18 -2.11 -8.37
C ASP A 445 -2.30 -3.61 -8.72
N GLY A 446 -1.53 -4.10 -9.69
CA GLY A 446 -1.61 -5.49 -10.15
C GLY A 446 -2.77 -5.80 -11.10
N ASP A 447 -3.39 -6.99 -10.97
CA ASP A 447 -4.51 -7.39 -11.84
C ASP A 447 -5.82 -6.66 -11.45
N ILE A 448 -6.14 -5.62 -12.21
CA ILE A 448 -7.37 -4.83 -12.08
C ILE A 448 -8.42 -5.20 -13.14
N THR A 449 -8.35 -6.40 -13.72
CA THR A 449 -9.31 -6.89 -14.73
C THR A 449 -10.77 -6.79 -14.27
N SER A 450 -11.05 -6.98 -12.97
CA SER A 450 -12.37 -6.84 -12.36
C SER A 450 -12.95 -5.42 -12.42
N ARG A 451 -12.11 -4.40 -12.65
CA ARG A 451 -12.46 -2.98 -12.68
C ARG A 451 -12.65 -2.43 -14.09
N ILE A 452 -12.50 -3.26 -15.14
CA ILE A 452 -12.69 -2.83 -16.53
C ILE A 452 -14.15 -2.47 -16.79
N VAL A 453 -14.38 -1.23 -17.23
CA VAL A 453 -15.65 -0.75 -17.76
C VAL A 453 -15.71 -1.08 -19.25
N VAL A 454 -16.74 -1.81 -19.67
CA VAL A 454 -16.95 -2.22 -21.06
C VAL A 454 -18.16 -1.50 -21.64
N VAL A 455 -17.95 -0.79 -22.75
CA VAL A 455 -19.03 -0.21 -23.57
C VAL A 455 -19.17 -1.07 -24.83
N ASN A 456 -20.23 -1.87 -24.90
CA ASN A 456 -20.51 -2.79 -26.00
C ASN A 456 -21.82 -2.41 -26.71
N PRO A 457 -21.76 -1.73 -27.88
CA PRO A 457 -22.93 -1.32 -28.65
C PRO A 457 -23.28 -2.28 -29.81
N VAL A 458 -22.77 -3.52 -29.81
CA VAL A 458 -22.91 -4.45 -30.95
C VAL A 458 -24.35 -4.93 -31.10
N ASP A 459 -24.94 -4.68 -32.27
CA ASP A 459 -26.21 -5.26 -32.70
C ASP A 459 -25.97 -6.19 -33.89
N THR A 460 -26.15 -7.50 -33.72
CA THR A 460 -25.90 -8.49 -34.78
C THR A 460 -27.03 -8.59 -35.82
N THR A 461 -28.17 -7.91 -35.61
CA THR A 461 -29.28 -7.85 -36.57
C THR A 461 -29.11 -6.76 -37.63
N VAL A 462 -28.14 -5.85 -37.43
CA VAL A 462 -27.88 -4.70 -38.32
C VAL A 462 -26.47 -4.79 -38.89
N LEU A 463 -26.36 -4.76 -40.22
CA LEU A 463 -25.06 -4.75 -40.91
C LEU A 463 -24.27 -3.48 -40.58
N GLY A 464 -23.03 -3.63 -40.15
CA GLY A 464 -22.22 -2.50 -39.73
C GLY A 464 -20.83 -2.89 -39.19
N SER A 465 -20.07 -1.88 -38.79
CA SER A 465 -18.84 -2.04 -38.02
C SER A 465 -19.03 -1.34 -36.68
N TYR A 466 -18.93 -2.11 -35.60
CA TYR A 466 -19.20 -1.69 -34.23
C TYR A 466 -17.90 -1.64 -33.45
N THR A 467 -17.78 -0.66 -32.54
CA THR A 467 -16.61 -0.52 -31.66
C THR A 467 -17.01 -0.86 -30.23
N VAL A 468 -16.50 -1.98 -29.71
CA VAL A 468 -16.53 -2.27 -28.27
C VAL A 468 -15.32 -1.59 -27.62
N THR A 469 -15.53 -0.81 -26.57
CA THR A 469 -14.48 -0.05 -25.88
C THR A 469 -14.28 -0.57 -24.47
N TYR A 470 -13.01 -0.74 -24.08
CA TYR A 470 -12.57 -1.13 -22.75
C TYR A 470 -11.80 0.03 -22.13
N SER A 471 -12.22 0.47 -20.95
CA SER A 471 -11.50 1.47 -20.15
C SER A 471 -11.36 1.00 -18.71
N VAL A 472 -10.29 1.41 -18.06
CA VAL A 472 -10.04 1.15 -16.64
C VAL A 472 -9.26 2.33 -16.06
N THR A 473 -9.45 2.54 -14.77
CA THR A 473 -8.67 3.47 -13.95
C THR A 473 -8.10 2.67 -12.78
N ASP A 474 -6.85 2.91 -12.42
CA ASP A 474 -6.20 2.34 -11.23
C ASP A 474 -6.82 2.92 -9.93
N LEU A 475 -6.30 2.54 -8.76
CA LEU A 475 -6.72 3.11 -7.47
C LEU A 475 -6.23 4.57 -7.29
N SER A 476 -5.13 4.95 -7.94
CA SER A 476 -4.47 6.27 -7.84
C SER A 476 -5.16 7.38 -8.65
N GLY A 477 -6.00 7.03 -9.63
CA GLY A 477 -6.73 7.93 -10.52
C GLY A 477 -6.23 7.98 -11.98
N ASN A 478 -5.18 7.24 -12.34
CA ASN A 478 -4.65 7.20 -13.71
C ASN A 478 -5.54 6.33 -14.60
N ALA A 479 -5.97 6.88 -15.74
CA ALA A 479 -6.77 6.16 -16.72
C ALA A 479 -5.88 5.46 -17.75
N ALA A 480 -6.18 4.20 -18.04
CA ALA A 480 -5.61 3.49 -19.18
C ALA A 480 -5.90 4.21 -20.50
N THR A 481 -5.02 4.07 -21.49
CA THR A 481 -5.39 4.37 -22.88
C THR A 481 -6.49 3.38 -23.29
N PRO A 482 -7.71 3.82 -23.66
CA PRO A 482 -8.80 2.91 -23.96
C PRO A 482 -8.47 2.01 -25.14
N VAL A 483 -8.66 0.71 -24.97
CA VAL A 483 -8.47 -0.29 -26.03
C VAL A 483 -9.83 -0.58 -26.66
N THR A 484 -9.85 -0.94 -27.94
CA THR A 484 -11.09 -1.19 -28.69
C THR A 484 -11.03 -2.51 -29.46
N ARG A 485 -12.18 -3.17 -29.56
CA ARG A 485 -12.42 -4.31 -30.46
C ARG A 485 -13.40 -3.88 -31.54
N THR A 486 -13.04 -4.12 -32.79
CA THR A 486 -13.93 -3.92 -33.94
C THR A 486 -14.76 -5.18 -34.17
N VAL A 487 -16.07 -5.05 -34.30
CA VAL A 487 -16.98 -6.16 -34.64
C VAL A 487 -17.70 -5.82 -35.95
N ASN A 488 -17.38 -6.55 -37.01
CA ASN A 488 -18.01 -6.36 -38.32
C ASN A 488 -19.17 -7.34 -38.47
N VAL A 489 -20.39 -6.83 -38.47
CA VAL A 489 -21.60 -7.60 -38.78
C VAL A 489 -21.78 -7.60 -40.29
N GLN A 490 -21.51 -8.75 -40.91
CA GLN A 490 -21.41 -8.93 -42.35
C GLN A 490 -22.59 -9.77 -42.89
N PRO A 491 -22.96 -9.61 -44.18
CA PRO A 491 -23.94 -10.49 -44.80
C PRO A 491 -23.52 -11.96 -44.67
N GLN A 492 -24.47 -12.86 -44.43
CA GLN A 492 -24.18 -14.28 -44.50
C GLN A 492 -23.64 -14.60 -45.91
N PRO A 493 -22.50 -15.31 -46.05
CA PRO A 493 -21.97 -15.70 -47.35
C PRO A 493 -23.05 -16.44 -48.14
N ALA A 494 -23.31 -15.97 -49.36
CA ALA A 494 -24.35 -16.54 -50.20
C ALA A 494 -24.11 -18.04 -50.36
N ALA A 495 -25.04 -18.86 -49.84
CA ALA A 495 -25.01 -20.29 -50.07
C ALA A 495 -25.10 -20.51 -51.58
N ILE A 496 -24.04 -21.08 -52.17
CA ILE A 496 -24.06 -21.57 -53.54
C ILE A 496 -24.85 -22.89 -53.53
N GLU A 497 -26.15 -22.81 -53.24
CA GLU A 497 -27.06 -23.92 -53.41
C GLU A 497 -26.99 -24.39 -54.86
N GLY A 498 -26.97 -25.70 -55.07
CA GLY A 498 -26.75 -26.34 -56.37
C GLY A 498 -27.93 -26.22 -57.35
N GLY A 499 -28.46 -25.02 -57.57
CA GLY A 499 -29.44 -24.70 -58.61
C GLY A 499 -28.75 -24.32 -59.91
N GLY A 500 -28.45 -25.30 -60.75
CA GLY A 500 -27.62 -25.10 -61.96
C GLY A 500 -28.29 -24.32 -63.10
N GLY A 501 -27.49 -23.58 -63.88
CA GLY A 501 -27.95 -22.96 -65.12
C GLY A 501 -26.96 -21.93 -65.72
N ALA A 502 -26.10 -22.39 -66.65
CA ALA A 502 -25.30 -21.68 -67.67
C ALA A 502 -24.72 -20.26 -67.41
N LEU A 503 -25.54 -19.29 -67.00
CA LEU A 503 -25.32 -17.84 -67.08
C LEU A 503 -24.09 -17.33 -66.31
N ALA A 504 -23.73 -17.99 -65.20
CA ALA A 504 -22.52 -17.66 -64.44
C ALA A 504 -21.23 -17.88 -65.25
N LEU A 505 -21.22 -18.89 -66.14
CA LEU A 505 -20.07 -19.20 -66.99
C LEU A 505 -19.99 -18.23 -68.18
N GLU A 506 -21.13 -17.79 -68.71
CA GLU A 506 -21.19 -16.75 -69.75
C GLU A 506 -20.73 -15.39 -69.22
N ALA A 507 -21.15 -15.01 -68.00
CA ALA A 507 -20.67 -13.80 -67.34
C ALA A 507 -19.14 -13.81 -67.14
N LEU A 508 -18.59 -14.95 -66.67
CA LEU A 508 -17.14 -15.11 -66.49
C LEU A 508 -16.39 -15.10 -67.84
N ALA A 509 -16.95 -15.73 -68.89
CA ALA A 509 -16.35 -15.74 -70.22
C ALA A 509 -16.36 -14.36 -70.88
N LEU A 510 -17.44 -13.58 -70.73
CA LEU A 510 -17.54 -12.20 -71.19
C LEU A 510 -16.54 -11.30 -70.45
N LEU A 511 -16.37 -11.49 -69.14
CA LEU A 511 -15.37 -10.76 -68.35
C LEU A 511 -13.94 -11.09 -68.81
N LEU A 512 -13.61 -12.37 -69.04
CA LEU A 512 -12.32 -12.77 -69.61
C LEU A 512 -12.10 -12.19 -71.01
N LEU A 513 -13.09 -12.21 -71.90
CA LEU A 513 -12.97 -11.62 -73.23
C LEU A 513 -12.80 -10.10 -73.20
N ALA A 514 -13.40 -9.41 -72.23
CA ALA A 514 -13.19 -7.97 -72.02
C ALA A 514 -11.74 -7.69 -71.55
N LEU A 515 -11.26 -8.43 -70.56
CA LEU A 515 -9.88 -8.34 -70.04
C LEU A 515 -8.82 -8.68 -71.10
N LEU A 516 -9.10 -9.66 -71.97
CA LEU A 516 -8.22 -10.01 -73.09
C LEU A 516 -8.18 -8.91 -74.17
N ARG A 517 -9.30 -8.21 -74.40
CA ARG A 517 -9.34 -7.06 -75.32
C ARG A 517 -8.58 -5.85 -74.79
N THR A 518 -8.72 -5.51 -73.51
CA THR A 518 -8.00 -4.36 -72.92
C THR A 518 -6.50 -4.61 -72.83
N THR A 519 -6.06 -5.82 -72.48
CA THR A 519 -4.63 -6.17 -72.45
C THR A 519 -4.00 -6.16 -73.85
N LEU A 520 -4.67 -6.69 -74.88
CA LEU A 520 -4.19 -6.63 -76.26
C LEU A 520 -4.21 -5.21 -76.85
N ALA A 521 -5.17 -4.37 -76.45
CA ALA A 521 -5.20 -2.96 -76.87
C ALA A 521 -4.03 -2.16 -76.31
N ASN A 522 -3.74 -2.30 -75.01
CA ASN A 522 -2.60 -1.61 -74.38
C ASN A 522 -1.26 -2.10 -74.93
N ALA A 523 -1.12 -3.39 -75.25
CA ALA A 523 0.08 -3.94 -75.88
C ALA A 523 0.38 -3.34 -77.27
N ALA A 524 -0.65 -2.91 -78.02
CA ALA A 524 -0.48 -2.32 -79.35
C ALA A 524 -0.05 -0.84 -79.34
N GLN A 525 -0.19 -0.12 -78.22
CA GLN A 525 0.18 1.29 -78.11
C GLN A 525 1.67 1.52 -77.79
N GLY A 526 2.44 0.47 -77.50
CA GLY A 526 3.83 0.58 -77.01
C GLY A 526 4.96 0.44 -78.05
N SER A 527 4.69 -0.03 -79.29
CA SER A 527 5.75 -0.52 -80.19
C SER A 527 5.71 -0.06 -81.65
N GLY A 528 4.61 0.52 -82.15
CA GLY A 528 4.53 1.07 -83.51
C GLY A 528 4.51 0.05 -84.67
N GLU A 529 4.59 -1.26 -84.38
CA GLU A 529 4.59 -2.35 -85.36
C GLU A 529 3.17 -2.89 -85.64
N PRO A 530 2.82 -3.23 -86.91
CA PRO A 530 1.51 -3.78 -87.23
C PRO A 530 1.35 -5.26 -86.81
N LEU A 531 0.20 -5.60 -86.21
CA LEU A 531 -0.07 -6.93 -85.65
C LEU A 531 0.09 -8.08 -86.68
N PRO A 532 0.77 -9.18 -86.32
CA PRO A 532 1.07 -10.27 -87.25
C PRO A 532 -0.18 -11.06 -87.69
N VAL A 533 -0.21 -11.38 -89.00
CA VAL A 533 -1.38 -11.89 -89.74
C VAL A 533 -2.06 -13.12 -89.12
N ARG A 534 -1.34 -13.97 -88.37
CA ARG A 534 -1.87 -15.22 -87.81
C ARG A 534 -3.00 -15.03 -86.77
N LEU A 535 -3.14 -13.85 -86.14
CA LEU A 535 -4.26 -13.61 -85.21
C LEU A 535 -5.63 -13.52 -85.91
N ARG A 536 -5.68 -13.18 -87.21
CA ARG A 536 -6.95 -13.03 -87.96
C ARG A 536 -7.70 -14.34 -88.21
N GLN A 537 -7.10 -15.51 -87.96
CA GLN A 537 -7.74 -16.81 -88.20
C GLN A 537 -8.41 -17.42 -86.95
N ALA A 538 -8.09 -16.93 -85.75
CA ALA A 538 -8.68 -17.42 -84.50
C ALA A 538 -10.13 -16.93 -84.31
N THR A 539 -10.41 -15.67 -84.62
CA THR A 539 -11.73 -15.05 -84.46
C THR A 539 -12.80 -15.69 -85.35
N THR A 540 -12.46 -16.07 -86.58
CA THR A 540 -13.40 -16.62 -87.57
C THR A 540 -13.97 -17.98 -87.16
N ARG A 541 -13.21 -18.82 -86.44
CA ARG A 541 -13.69 -20.13 -85.94
C ARG A 541 -14.56 -20.02 -84.68
N CYS A 542 -14.46 -18.93 -83.93
CA CYS A 542 -15.30 -18.74 -82.74
C CYS A 542 -16.74 -18.36 -83.11
N HIS A 543 -16.93 -17.56 -84.18
CA HIS A 543 -18.25 -17.16 -84.66
C HIS A 543 -19.08 -18.28 -85.31
N SER A 544 -18.48 -19.38 -85.79
CA SER A 544 -19.25 -20.50 -86.37
C SER A 544 -19.90 -21.41 -85.33
N VAL A 545 -19.47 -21.37 -84.07
CA VAL A 545 -20.07 -22.16 -82.98
C VAL A 545 -21.31 -21.45 -82.41
N LEU A 546 -21.26 -20.11 -82.32
CA LEU A 546 -22.32 -19.25 -81.78
C LEU A 546 -23.61 -19.13 -82.64
N ARG A 547 -23.71 -19.86 -83.77
CA ARG A 547 -24.91 -19.87 -84.63
C ARG A 547 -25.66 -21.21 -84.69
N SER A 548 -25.22 -22.22 -83.95
CA SER A 548 -25.78 -23.58 -84.04
C SER A 548 -26.58 -24.03 -82.81
N ASN A 549 -26.57 -23.25 -81.71
CA ASN A 549 -27.27 -23.54 -80.45
C ASN A 549 -28.17 -22.35 -80.01
N MET A 550 -29.00 -21.83 -80.93
CA MET A 550 -30.20 -21.05 -80.64
C MET A 550 -31.42 -21.86 -81.08
#